data_AF-A0A7V5R6N1-F1
#
_entry.id   AF-A0A7V5R6N1-F1
#
_cell.length_a   1.000
_cell.length_b   1.000
_cell.length_c   1.000
_cell.angle_alpha   90.00
_cell.angle_beta   90.00
_cell.angle_gamma   90.00
#
_symmetry.space_group_name_H-M   'P 1'
#
loop_
_entity.id
_entity.type
_entity.pdbx_description
1 polymer ?
#
loop_
_entity_poly.entity_id
_entity_poly.type
_entity_poly.pdbx_seq_one_letter_code
_entity_poly.pdbx_strand_id
1 'polypeptide(L)'
;MAFLNESHIEEADIAFFTATLKYQHRDGWQKKLLGRDSLKDVVFKDRLYTALARLNPELPPMCLDHAVHELTRSRASREPVAANKEIYELIRGGIPVTYTNDEWREVQDYVRVIDFNTPENNDFLVVSQLSIEYLNISGITRRPD
;
A
#
# COMPACT_ATOMS: atom_id res chain seq x y z
N MET A 1 29.97 -27.30 7.79
CA MET A 1 28.82 -27.29 6.85
C MET A 1 28.15 -25.93 7.00
N ALA A 2 28.06 -25.13 5.95
CA ALA A 2 27.30 -23.89 6.02
C ALA A 2 25.80 -24.26 6.11
N PHE A 3 25.13 -23.82 7.17
CA PHE A 3 23.72 -24.09 7.38
C PHE A 3 22.91 -22.95 6.78
N LEU A 4 22.16 -23.21 5.70
CA LEU A 4 21.22 -22.24 5.14
C LEU A 4 19.92 -22.29 5.95
N ASN A 5 19.43 -21.15 6.42
CA ASN A 5 18.15 -21.04 7.11
C ASN A 5 17.30 -19.92 6.46
N GLU A 6 16.06 -19.76 6.92
CA GLU A 6 15.13 -18.75 6.42
C GLU A 6 15.67 -17.31 6.51
N SER A 7 16.42 -17.00 7.58
CA SER A 7 17.05 -15.69 7.76
C SER A 7 18.07 -15.39 6.65
N HIS A 8 18.84 -16.39 6.21
CA HIS A 8 19.76 -16.20 5.08
C HIS A 8 19.03 -15.92 3.76
N ILE A 9 17.82 -16.48 3.57
CA ILE A 9 16.99 -16.22 2.39
C ILE A 9 16.41 -14.80 2.46
N GLU A 10 15.84 -14.43 3.61
CA GLU A 10 15.29 -13.09 3.83
C GLU A 10 16.35 -11.99 3.63
N GLU A 11 17.55 -12.17 4.20
CA GLU A 11 18.66 -11.23 4.02
C GLU A 11 19.07 -11.11 2.54
N ALA A 12 19.11 -12.22 1.81
CA ALA A 12 19.43 -12.22 0.39
C ALA A 12 18.37 -11.51 -0.45
N ASP A 13 17.08 -11.72 -0.14
CA ASP A 13 15.97 -11.08 -0.84
C ASP A 13 15.95 -9.57 -0.58
N ILE A 14 16.11 -9.14 0.68
CA ILE A 14 16.22 -7.72 1.02
C ILE A 14 17.42 -7.09 0.31
N ALA A 15 18.57 -7.77 0.29
CA ALA A 15 19.75 -7.30 -0.43
C ALA A 15 19.47 -7.16 -1.93
N PHE A 16 18.74 -8.10 -2.54
CA PHE A 16 18.34 -8.00 -3.94
C PHE A 16 17.47 -6.76 -4.20
N PHE A 17 16.39 -6.54 -3.44
CA PHE A 17 15.50 -5.39 -3.61
C PHE A 17 16.19 -4.06 -3.36
N THR A 18 17.05 -3.97 -2.35
CA THR A 18 17.72 -2.72 -1.97
C THR A 18 18.95 -2.42 -2.83
N ALA A 19 19.84 -3.39 -3.04
CA ALA A 19 21.08 -3.19 -3.76
C ALA A 19 20.89 -3.17 -5.28
N THR A 20 20.00 -4.02 -5.81
CA THR A 20 19.77 -4.15 -7.26
C THR A 20 18.64 -3.24 -7.72
N LEU A 21 17.47 -3.33 -7.09
CA LEU A 21 16.27 -2.60 -7.53
C LEU A 21 16.12 -1.21 -6.88
N LYS A 22 16.99 -0.86 -5.92
CA LYS A 22 17.01 0.44 -5.21
C LYS A 22 15.72 0.75 -4.44
N TYR A 23 15.01 -0.28 -3.99
CA TYR A 23 13.81 -0.09 -3.18
C TYR A 23 14.19 0.39 -1.79
N GLN A 24 13.31 1.17 -1.17
CA GLN A 24 13.45 1.48 0.25
C GLN A 24 13.17 0.23 1.08
N HIS A 25 13.87 0.05 2.19
CA HIS A 25 13.61 -1.04 3.13
C HIS A 25 13.11 -0.49 4.47
N ARG A 26 12.08 -1.11 5.02
CA ARG A 26 11.61 -0.88 6.39
C ARG A 26 11.61 -2.18 7.17
N ASP A 27 12.34 -2.19 8.27
CA ASP A 27 12.38 -3.32 9.18
C ASP A 27 11.26 -3.24 10.23
N GLY A 28 10.31 -4.18 10.13
CA GLY A 28 9.17 -4.34 11.03
C GLY A 28 9.43 -5.18 12.28
N TRP A 29 10.68 -5.60 12.50
CA TRP A 29 11.06 -6.36 13.69
C TRP A 29 10.64 -5.65 14.99
N GLN A 30 10.21 -6.45 15.98
CA GLN A 30 9.75 -6.04 17.32
C GLN A 30 8.36 -5.36 17.41
N LYS A 31 7.38 -5.76 16.60
CA LYS A 31 5.99 -5.25 16.69
C LYS A 31 5.93 -3.71 16.65
N LYS A 32 6.71 -3.10 15.75
CA LYS A 32 6.70 -1.64 15.54
C LYS A 32 5.53 -1.24 14.66
N LEU A 33 5.02 -0.02 14.89
CA LEU A 33 3.98 0.57 14.06
C LEU A 33 4.47 0.93 12.66
N LEU A 34 5.73 1.39 12.53
CA LEU A 34 6.36 1.77 11.25
C LEU A 34 5.60 2.86 10.47
N GLY A 35 4.90 3.77 11.16
CA GLY A 35 4.06 4.79 10.54
C GLY A 35 2.64 4.30 10.21
N ARG A 36 2.22 3.18 10.81
CA ARG A 36 0.80 2.80 10.91
C ARG A 36 0.20 3.37 12.19
N ASP A 37 -1.10 3.64 12.20
CA ASP A 37 -1.80 4.11 13.41
C ASP A 37 -1.99 2.98 14.43
N SER A 38 -2.11 1.74 13.93
CA SER A 38 -2.31 0.54 14.73
C SER A 38 -1.51 -0.65 14.22
N LEU A 39 -1.21 -1.61 15.10
CA LEU A 39 -0.70 -2.93 14.69
C LEU A 39 -1.72 -3.73 13.88
N LYS A 40 -3.00 -3.32 13.89
CA LYS A 40 -4.07 -3.91 13.06
C LYS A 40 -4.02 -3.46 11.60
N ASP A 41 -3.40 -2.32 11.32
CA ASP A 41 -3.32 -1.80 9.96
C ASP A 41 -2.34 -2.60 9.12
N VAL A 42 -2.61 -2.70 7.82
CA VAL A 42 -1.75 -3.42 6.86
C VAL A 42 -1.22 -2.53 5.75
N VAL A 43 -1.53 -1.23 5.79
CA VAL A 43 -1.14 -0.23 4.79
C VAL A 43 -0.50 0.96 5.47
N PHE A 44 0.58 1.49 4.88
CA PHE A 44 1.17 2.78 5.26
C PHE A 44 0.41 3.92 4.57
N LYS A 45 -0.66 4.42 5.19
CA LYS A 45 -1.58 5.39 4.57
C LYS A 45 -0.88 6.68 4.14
N ASP A 46 0.02 7.23 4.95
CA ASP A 46 0.77 8.45 4.62
C ASP A 46 1.66 8.27 3.37
N ARG A 47 2.28 7.10 3.27
CA ARG A 47 3.12 6.74 2.12
C ARG A 47 2.26 6.54 0.88
N LEU A 48 1.12 5.86 1.01
CA LEU A 48 0.16 5.69 -0.07
C LEU A 48 -0.35 7.06 -0.57
N TYR A 49 -0.76 7.94 0.35
CA TYR A 49 -1.19 9.29 0.01
C TYR A 49 -0.10 10.06 -0.76
N THR A 50 1.13 10.04 -0.26
CA THR A 50 2.27 10.71 -0.91
C THR A 50 2.52 10.18 -2.32
N ALA A 51 2.42 8.86 -2.52
CA ALA A 51 2.58 8.25 -3.83
C ALA A 51 1.42 8.61 -4.79
N LEU A 52 0.18 8.58 -4.31
CA LEU A 52 -0.99 9.00 -5.10
C LEU A 52 -0.93 10.48 -5.47
N ALA A 53 -0.52 11.37 -4.56
CA ALA A 53 -0.33 12.79 -4.83
C ALA A 53 0.73 13.04 -5.91
N ARG A 54 1.82 12.27 -5.89
CA ARG A 54 2.88 12.34 -6.92
C ARG A 54 2.39 11.87 -8.29
N LEU A 55 1.54 10.84 -8.32
CA LEU A 55 0.99 10.29 -9.57
C LEU A 55 -0.15 11.13 -10.15
N ASN A 56 -0.81 11.96 -9.35
CA ASN A 56 -2.00 12.73 -9.74
C ASN A 56 -1.91 14.19 -9.25
N PRO A 57 -0.90 14.97 -9.68
CA PRO A 57 -0.65 16.32 -9.17
C PRO A 57 -1.78 17.33 -9.49
N GLU A 58 -2.61 17.04 -10.49
CA GLU A 58 -3.77 17.84 -10.89
C GLU A 58 -5.01 17.64 -10.03
N LEU A 59 -5.09 16.55 -9.25
CA LEU A 59 -6.29 16.24 -8.48
C LEU A 59 -6.28 16.94 -7.11
N PRO A 60 -7.43 17.43 -6.63
CA PRO A 60 -7.50 18.09 -5.33
C PRO A 60 -7.29 17.08 -4.18
N PRO A 61 -6.82 17.52 -3.01
CA PRO A 61 -6.55 16.65 -1.86
C PRO A 61 -7.71 15.73 -1.47
N MET A 62 -8.95 16.22 -1.55
CA MET A 62 -10.16 15.44 -1.23
C MET A 62 -10.31 14.19 -2.12
N CYS A 63 -9.90 14.24 -3.39
CA CYS A 63 -9.90 13.08 -4.28
C CYS A 63 -8.88 12.03 -3.82
N LEU A 64 -7.70 12.48 -3.37
CA LEU A 64 -6.65 11.60 -2.87
C LEU A 64 -7.04 10.95 -1.55
N ASP A 65 -7.64 11.71 -0.63
CA ASP A 65 -8.18 11.20 0.64
C ASP A 65 -9.25 10.12 0.39
N HIS A 66 -10.15 10.38 -0.56
CA HIS A 66 -11.14 9.39 -0.99
C HIS A 66 -10.49 8.14 -1.56
N ALA A 67 -9.47 8.27 -2.41
CA ALA A 67 -8.75 7.12 -2.96
C ALA A 67 -8.03 6.29 -1.89
N VAL A 68 -7.38 6.95 -0.91
CA VAL A 68 -6.79 6.26 0.24
C VAL A 68 -7.86 5.51 1.03
N HIS A 69 -9.01 6.13 1.27
CA HIS A 69 -10.14 5.48 1.95
C HIS A 69 -10.62 4.25 1.16
N GLU A 70 -10.90 4.38 -0.13
CA GLU A 70 -11.39 3.30 -0.98
C GLU A 70 -10.40 2.13 -1.08
N LEU A 71 -9.10 2.40 -1.19
CA LEU A 71 -8.08 1.34 -1.23
C LEU A 71 -7.93 0.62 0.10
N THR A 72 -8.15 1.31 1.23
CA THR A 72 -7.89 0.77 2.57
C THR A 72 -9.13 0.29 3.31
N ARG A 73 -10.34 0.56 2.81
CA ARG A 73 -11.58 0.13 3.47
C ARG A 73 -11.67 -1.40 3.59
N SER A 74 -12.21 -1.84 4.71
CA SER A 74 -12.38 -3.27 5.00
C SER A 74 -13.35 -3.92 4.01
N ARG A 75 -12.94 -5.07 3.48
CA ARG A 75 -13.75 -5.94 2.62
C ARG A 75 -13.97 -7.31 3.27
N ALA A 76 -13.83 -7.39 4.59
CA ALA A 76 -13.91 -8.65 5.35
C ALA A 76 -15.26 -9.37 5.23
N SER A 77 -16.33 -8.65 4.84
CA SER A 77 -17.66 -9.22 4.59
C SER A 77 -17.85 -9.78 3.18
N ARG A 78 -16.87 -9.61 2.27
CA ARG A 78 -16.92 -10.12 0.90
C ARG A 78 -16.13 -11.42 0.78
N GLU A 79 -16.57 -12.27 -0.15
CA GLU A 79 -15.78 -13.43 -0.57
C GLU A 79 -14.40 -12.98 -1.09
N PRO A 80 -13.29 -13.70 -0.75
CA PRO A 80 -11.94 -13.28 -1.09
C PRO A 80 -11.74 -12.99 -2.58
N VAL A 81 -12.33 -13.80 -3.47
CA VAL A 81 -12.23 -13.61 -4.93
C VAL A 81 -12.92 -12.32 -5.36
N ALA A 82 -14.08 -12.00 -4.79
CA ALA A 82 -14.81 -10.78 -5.11
C ALA A 82 -14.10 -9.53 -4.56
N ALA A 83 -13.57 -9.61 -3.33
CA ALA A 83 -12.77 -8.55 -2.74
C ALA A 83 -11.49 -8.27 -3.55
N ASN A 84 -10.79 -9.31 -4.00
CA ASN A 84 -9.59 -9.20 -4.82
C ASN A 84 -9.90 -8.59 -6.19
N LYS A 85 -11.00 -9.01 -6.84
CA LYS A 85 -11.42 -8.45 -8.13
C LYS A 85 -11.71 -6.95 -8.03
N GLU A 86 -12.43 -6.54 -6.99
CA GLU A 86 -12.73 -5.11 -6.76
C GLU A 86 -11.46 -4.28 -6.58
N ILE A 87 -10.53 -4.73 -5.73
CA ILE A 87 -9.24 -4.05 -5.53
C ILE A 87 -8.44 -4.01 -6.84
N TYR A 88 -8.41 -5.11 -7.59
CA TYR A 88 -7.74 -5.17 -8.88
C TYR A 88 -8.30 -4.14 -9.86
N GLU A 89 -9.63 -4.00 -9.95
CA GLU A 89 -10.28 -3.02 -10.82
C GLU A 89 -9.90 -1.58 -10.42
N LEU A 90 -9.87 -1.27 -9.11
CA LEU A 90 -9.45 0.04 -8.60
C LEU A 90 -7.97 0.33 -8.91
N ILE A 91 -7.08 -0.65 -8.71
CA ILE A 91 -5.65 -0.47 -8.97
C ILE A 91 -5.39 -0.31 -10.48
N ARG A 92 -6.06 -1.11 -11.31
CA ARG A 92 -5.82 -1.16 -12.76
C ARG A 92 -6.49 -0.02 -13.51
N GLY A 93 -7.72 0.32 -13.13
CA GLY A 93 -8.56 1.32 -13.78
C GLY A 93 -8.48 2.71 -13.14
N GLY A 94 -7.95 2.82 -11.93
CA GLY A 94 -8.00 4.04 -11.11
C GLY A 94 -9.27 4.11 -10.27
N ILE A 95 -9.22 4.93 -9.21
CA ILE A 95 -10.38 5.16 -8.34
C ILE A 95 -11.20 6.30 -8.95
N PRO A 96 -12.47 6.08 -9.31
CA PRO A 96 -13.31 7.15 -9.85
C PRO A 96 -13.54 8.22 -8.78
N VAL A 97 -13.40 9.48 -9.19
CA VAL A 97 -13.62 10.65 -8.35
C VAL A 97 -14.41 11.71 -9.11
N THR A 98 -15.16 12.50 -8.34
CA THR A 98 -15.88 13.66 -8.87
C THR A 98 -15.53 14.87 -8.01
N TYR A 99 -15.15 15.98 -8.63
CA TYR A 99 -14.80 17.22 -7.92
C TYR A 99 -15.16 18.46 -8.74
N THR A 100 -15.24 19.59 -8.06
CA THR A 100 -15.43 20.89 -8.70
C THR A 100 -14.08 21.49 -9.04
N ASN A 101 -13.85 21.81 -10.31
CA ASN A 101 -12.61 22.45 -10.76
C ASN A 101 -12.62 23.97 -10.54
N ASP A 102 -11.53 24.64 -10.91
CA ASP A 102 -11.37 26.10 -10.78
C ASP A 102 -12.38 26.92 -11.60
N GLU A 103 -13.04 26.29 -12.59
CA GLU A 103 -14.11 26.89 -13.41
C GLU A 103 -15.50 26.69 -12.81
N TRP A 104 -15.61 26.18 -11.57
CA TRP A 104 -16.86 25.86 -10.89
C TRP A 104 -17.71 24.80 -11.61
N ARG A 105 -17.05 23.91 -12.36
CA ARG A 105 -17.69 22.79 -13.05
C ARG A 105 -17.42 21.49 -12.35
N GLU A 106 -18.43 20.64 -12.29
CA GLU A 106 -18.28 19.27 -11.82
C GLU A 106 -17.58 18.44 -12.91
N VAL A 107 -16.47 17.80 -12.52
CA VAL A 107 -15.63 16.98 -13.40
C VAL A 107 -15.51 15.59 -12.81
N GLN A 108 -15.63 14.58 -13.66
CA GLN A 108 -15.34 13.18 -13.33
C GLN A 108 -13.93 12.83 -13.81
N ASP A 109 -13.16 12.20 -12.94
CA ASP A 109 -11.79 11.78 -13.21
C ASP A 109 -11.45 10.50 -12.45
N TYR A 110 -10.21 10.02 -12.56
CA TYR A 110 -9.72 8.83 -11.89
C TYR A 110 -8.39 9.10 -11.18
N VAL A 111 -8.31 8.73 -9.91
CA VAL A 111 -7.03 8.68 -9.19
C VAL A 111 -6.27 7.45 -9.65
N ARG A 112 -5.17 7.65 -10.38
CA ARG A 112 -4.24 6.62 -10.82
C ARG A 112 -3.44 6.07 -9.64
N VAL A 113 -3.41 4.74 -9.51
CA VAL A 113 -2.70 4.03 -8.43
C VAL A 113 -1.32 3.55 -8.83
N ILE A 114 -1.18 3.08 -10.08
CA ILE A 114 0.07 2.59 -10.65
C ILE A 114 0.30 3.29 -11.99
N ASP A 115 1.51 3.81 -12.19
CA ASP A 115 2.00 4.23 -13.49
C ASP A 115 2.58 3.02 -14.25
N PHE A 116 1.77 2.45 -15.13
CA PHE A 116 2.19 1.32 -15.97
C PHE A 116 3.04 1.75 -17.17
N ASN A 117 3.00 3.03 -17.55
CA ASN A 117 3.75 3.53 -18.71
C ASN A 117 5.19 3.85 -18.32
N THR A 118 5.37 4.40 -17.12
CA THR A 118 6.65 4.87 -16.61
C THR A 118 6.87 4.30 -15.21
N PRO A 119 7.33 3.03 -15.09
CA PRO A 119 7.39 2.31 -13.82
C PRO A 119 8.17 3.00 -12.71
N GLU A 120 9.17 3.81 -13.06
CA GLU A 120 10.02 4.60 -12.17
C GLU A 120 9.26 5.71 -11.42
N ASN A 121 8.07 6.10 -11.89
CA ASN A 121 7.20 7.03 -11.17
C ASN A 121 6.52 6.38 -9.96
N ASN A 122 6.47 5.05 -9.90
CA ASN A 122 5.88 4.31 -8.79
C ASN A 122 6.77 4.33 -7.57
N ASP A 123 6.15 4.14 -6.40
CA ASP A 123 6.84 4.06 -5.13
C ASP A 123 6.96 2.61 -4.66
N PHE A 124 8.19 2.11 -4.54
CA PHE A 124 8.47 0.73 -4.15
C PHE A 124 9.12 0.64 -2.77
N LEU A 125 8.60 -0.27 -1.93
CA LEU A 125 9.04 -0.51 -0.57
C LEU A 125 9.10 -2.00 -0.30
N VAL A 126 10.23 -2.48 0.22
CA VAL A 126 10.35 -3.82 0.81
C VAL A 126 10.22 -3.71 2.33
N VAL A 127 9.43 -4.60 2.94
CA VAL A 127 9.15 -4.60 4.37
C VAL A 127 9.45 -5.99 4.92
N SER A 128 10.33 -6.07 5.92
CA SER A 128 10.64 -7.33 6.60
C SER A 128 9.87 -7.47 7.91
N GLN A 129 9.50 -8.71 8.26
CA GLN A 129 9.04 -9.11 9.59
C GLN A 129 7.87 -8.28 10.18
N LEU A 130 6.94 -7.83 9.33
CA LEU A 130 5.81 -6.99 9.74
C LEU A 130 4.84 -7.76 10.65
N SER A 131 4.71 -7.32 11.89
CA SER A 131 3.72 -7.90 12.80
C SER A 131 2.35 -7.23 12.65
N ILE A 132 1.30 -8.03 12.53
CA ILE A 132 -0.10 -7.59 12.38
C ILE A 132 -0.93 -8.19 13.51
N GLU A 133 -1.64 -7.36 14.26
CA GLU A 133 -2.57 -7.79 15.29
C GLU A 133 -3.92 -8.24 14.69
N TYR A 134 -4.52 -9.30 15.24
CA TYR A 134 -5.85 -9.73 14.80
C TYR A 134 -6.92 -8.68 15.14
N LEU A 135 -7.88 -8.48 14.23
CA LEU A 135 -8.94 -7.50 14.42
C LEU A 135 -9.76 -7.75 15.70
N ASN A 136 -10.09 -9.02 15.94
CA ASN A 136 -11.01 -9.47 16.99
C ASN A 136 -10.31 -10.05 18.24
N ILE A 137 -8.98 -10.13 18.26
CA ILE A 137 -8.24 -10.71 19.39
C ILE A 137 -7.06 -9.80 19.74
N SER A 138 -7.18 -9.10 20.86
CA SER A 138 -6.14 -8.18 21.33
C SER A 138 -4.91 -8.92 21.84
N GLY A 139 -3.72 -8.41 21.53
CA GLY A 139 -2.43 -8.93 21.99
C GLY A 139 -1.88 -10.12 21.19
N ILE A 140 -2.70 -10.73 20.32
CA ILE A 140 -2.26 -11.79 19.42
C ILE A 140 -1.88 -11.18 18.07
N THR A 141 -0.64 -11.44 17.65
CA THR A 141 -0.09 -10.97 16.38
C THR A 141 0.26 -12.14 15.48
N ARG A 142 0.02 -11.97 14.18
CA ARG A 142 0.58 -12.81 13.12
C ARG A 142 1.66 -12.06 12.36
N ARG A 143 2.50 -12.82 11.65
CA ARG A 143 3.36 -12.29 10.60
C ARG A 143 2.79 -12.82 9.27
N PRO A 144 2.62 -11.98 8.25
CA PRO A 144 2.50 -12.48 6.90
C PRO A 144 3.90 -12.99 6.53
N ASP A 145 4.10 -14.30 6.67
CA ASP A 145 5.22 -15.04 6.11
C ASP A 145 5.08 -15.14 4.58
#